data_AF-A0A8S3I655-F1
#
_entry.id   AF-A0A8S3I655-F1
#
_cell.length_a   1.000
_cell.length_b   1.000
_cell.length_c   1.000
_cell.angle_alpha   90.00
_cell.angle_beta   90.00
_cell.angle_gamma   90.00
#
_symmetry.space_group_name_H-M   'P 1'
#
loop_
_entity.id
_entity.type
_entity.pdbx_description
1 polymer ?
#
loop_
_entity_poly.entity_id
_entity_poly.type
_entity_poly.pdbx_seq_one_letter_code
_entity_poly.pdbx_strand_id
1 'polypeptide(L)'
;MLSLTVLIQTSDSFETYEIYLYDRAGHGFSNHLPKGSDYSYGCGLEDVREVIKTLGWQKEKFSIIGHSFGAMLGMTYATCYQDEVLCVVAIDAMVRAEVTTESFWTTVGHRIDYNLNFLNTIPSTYTDELTLEKAIAHTKSGRPGITDEAARLLIERAVRRDGDNKLYFTRDPSLKMASLIPFSVDMVESVVRTIK
;
A
#
# COMPACT_ATOMS: atom_id res chain seq x y z
N MET A 1 -8.40 -8.01 -9.86
CA MET A 1 -8.88 -6.71 -10.37
C MET A 1 -8.64 -5.67 -9.29
N LEU A 2 -8.02 -4.55 -9.67
CA LEU A 2 -7.80 -3.43 -8.76
C LEU A 2 -9.05 -2.54 -8.72
N SER A 3 -9.37 -2.02 -7.54
CA SER A 3 -10.43 -1.05 -7.28
C SER A 3 -9.88 0.36 -7.49
N LEU A 4 -10.63 1.18 -8.23
CA LEU A 4 -10.29 2.56 -8.55
C LEU A 4 -11.47 3.46 -8.19
N THR A 5 -11.18 4.56 -7.49
CA THR A 5 -12.12 5.62 -7.13
C THR A 5 -11.61 6.93 -7.73
N VAL A 6 -12.48 7.65 -8.43
CA VAL A 6 -12.16 8.96 -9.02
C VAL A 6 -12.84 10.04 -8.18
N LEU A 7 -12.06 11.04 -7.76
CA LEU A 7 -12.53 12.22 -7.07
C LEU A 7 -12.18 13.45 -7.89
N ILE A 8 -13.09 14.42 -7.94
CA ILE A 8 -12.82 15.74 -8.51
C ILE A 8 -12.72 16.70 -7.34
N GLN A 9 -11.56 17.36 -7.20
CA GLN A 9 -11.32 18.30 -6.12
C GLN A 9 -10.90 19.65 -6.70
N THR A 10 -11.60 20.70 -6.29
CA THR A 10 -11.25 22.08 -6.61
C THR A 10 -10.49 22.69 -5.43
N SER A 11 -9.32 23.27 -5.70
CA SER A 11 -8.53 23.96 -4.69
C SER A 11 -9.16 25.32 -4.31
N ASP A 12 -8.67 25.92 -3.23
CA ASP A 12 -9.00 27.30 -2.86
C ASP A 12 -8.57 28.32 -3.92
N SER A 13 -7.63 27.95 -4.80
CA SER A 13 -7.21 28.73 -5.97
C SER A 13 -8.07 28.49 -7.23
N PHE A 14 -9.17 27.73 -7.12
CA PHE A 14 -10.07 27.34 -8.21
C PHE A 14 -9.44 26.42 -9.28
N GLU A 15 -8.26 25.87 -9.03
CA GLU A 15 -7.69 24.82 -9.88
C GLU A 15 -8.42 23.51 -9.60
N THR A 16 -8.79 22.78 -10.65
CA THR A 16 -9.49 21.51 -10.53
C THR A 16 -8.53 20.37 -10.80
N TYR A 17 -8.48 19.43 -9.87
CA TYR A 17 -7.65 18.24 -9.92
C TYR A 17 -8.55 17.00 -10.00
N GLU A 18 -8.28 16.12 -10.97
CA GLU A 18 -8.83 14.78 -10.96
C GLU A 18 -7.89 13.87 -10.17
N ILE A 19 -8.39 13.31 -9.07
CA ILE A 19 -7.62 12.48 -8.15
C ILE A 19 -8.11 11.05 -8.30
N TYR A 20 -7.18 10.18 -8.68
CA TYR A 20 -7.43 8.75 -8.86
C TYR A 20 -6.84 8.00 -7.68
N LEU A 21 -7.72 7.49 -6.82
CA LEU A 21 -7.36 6.66 -5.67
C LEU A 21 -7.55 5.20 -6.04
N TYR A 22 -6.50 4.40 -5.97
CA TYR A 22 -6.61 2.96 -6.23
C TYR A 22 -6.27 2.16 -4.97
N ASP A 23 -6.98 1.07 -4.77
CA ASP A 23 -6.63 0.09 -3.75
C ASP A 23 -5.62 -0.89 -4.34
N ARG A 24 -4.47 -1.11 -3.69
CA ARG A 24 -3.55 -2.18 -4.10
C ARG A 24 -4.18 -3.56 -3.93
N ALA A 25 -3.66 -4.56 -4.64
CA ALA A 25 -4.08 -5.94 -4.41
C ALA A 25 -4.03 -6.28 -2.91
N GLY A 26 -5.01 -7.06 -2.45
CA GLY A 26 -5.16 -7.39 -1.03
C GLY A 26 -5.63 -6.26 -0.12
N HIS A 27 -5.84 -5.04 -0.62
CA HIS A 27 -6.33 -3.91 0.15
C HIS A 27 -7.69 -3.44 -0.35
N GLY A 28 -8.40 -2.68 0.49
CA GLY A 28 -9.60 -1.96 0.08
C GLY A 28 -10.65 -2.86 -0.55
N PHE A 29 -11.12 -2.52 -1.75
CA PHE A 29 -12.01 -3.37 -2.54
C PHE A 29 -11.30 -4.12 -3.67
N SER A 30 -9.98 -4.07 -3.73
CA SER A 30 -9.20 -4.85 -4.69
C SER A 30 -9.21 -6.33 -4.35
N ASN A 31 -9.13 -7.15 -5.38
CA ASN A 31 -9.03 -8.60 -5.19
C ASN A 31 -7.77 -8.97 -4.41
N HIS A 32 -7.88 -10.07 -3.68
CA HIS A 32 -6.73 -10.76 -3.13
C HIS A 32 -5.97 -11.46 -4.25
N LEU A 33 -4.66 -11.55 -4.12
CA LEU A 33 -3.85 -12.45 -4.92
C LEU A 33 -4.08 -13.90 -4.48
N PRO A 34 -3.77 -14.89 -5.33
CA PRO A 34 -3.78 -16.29 -4.92
C PRO A 34 -2.96 -16.54 -3.65
N LYS A 35 -3.34 -17.56 -2.86
CA LYS A 35 -2.59 -17.92 -1.65
C LYS A 35 -1.13 -18.23 -2.00
N GLY A 36 -0.20 -17.61 -1.27
CA GLY A 36 1.24 -17.75 -1.51
C GLY A 36 1.81 -16.78 -2.54
N SER A 37 0.99 -15.92 -3.14
CA SER A 37 1.46 -14.81 -3.96
C SER A 37 2.19 -13.76 -3.12
N ASP A 38 3.08 -13.03 -3.80
CA ASP A 38 3.91 -12.02 -3.19
C ASP A 38 3.20 -10.65 -3.18
N TYR A 39 3.28 -9.96 -2.04
CA TYR A 39 2.81 -8.58 -1.86
C TYR A 39 3.98 -7.59 -1.69
N SER A 40 5.19 -8.02 -2.09
CA SER A 40 6.42 -7.26 -1.93
C SER A 40 6.39 -5.88 -2.57
N TYR A 41 7.45 -5.13 -2.28
CA TYR A 41 7.71 -3.85 -2.91
C TYR A 41 7.72 -3.90 -4.43
N GLY A 42 8.31 -4.94 -5.02
CA GLY A 42 8.34 -5.12 -6.47
C GLY A 42 6.95 -5.22 -7.07
N CYS A 43 6.10 -6.08 -6.49
CA CYS A 43 4.70 -6.19 -6.89
C CYS A 43 3.94 -4.87 -6.72
N GLY A 44 4.27 -4.08 -5.69
CA GLY A 44 3.69 -2.75 -5.52
C GLY A 44 4.07 -1.76 -6.62
N LEU A 45 5.29 -1.82 -7.15
CA LEU A 45 5.70 -0.99 -8.29
C LEU A 45 5.03 -1.45 -9.59
N GLU A 46 4.85 -2.76 -9.75
CA GLU A 46 4.09 -3.34 -10.87
C GLU A 46 2.63 -2.88 -10.84
N ASP A 47 1.98 -2.90 -9.67
CA ASP A 47 0.62 -2.36 -9.48
C ASP A 47 0.54 -0.91 -9.96
N VAL A 48 1.47 -0.04 -9.52
CA VAL A 48 1.50 1.38 -9.91
C VAL A 48 1.64 1.52 -11.42
N ARG A 49 2.57 0.77 -12.03
CA ARG A 49 2.79 0.80 -13.48
C ARG A 49 1.55 0.31 -14.23
N GLU A 50 0.89 -0.74 -13.77
CA GLU A 50 -0.34 -1.26 -14.38
C GLU A 50 -1.46 -0.24 -14.35
N VAL A 51 -1.67 0.44 -13.21
CA VAL A 51 -2.66 1.51 -13.07
C VAL A 51 -2.38 2.64 -14.07
N ILE A 52 -1.15 3.14 -14.11
CA ILE A 52 -0.76 4.23 -15.03
C ILE A 52 -0.95 3.81 -16.49
N LYS A 53 -0.59 2.56 -16.83
CA LYS A 53 -0.82 2.04 -18.19
C LYS A 53 -2.30 1.94 -18.54
N THR A 54 -3.12 1.50 -17.59
CA THR A 54 -4.57 1.34 -17.77
C THR A 54 -5.26 2.69 -17.95
N LEU A 55 -4.79 3.72 -17.24
CA LEU A 55 -5.27 5.09 -17.38
C LEU A 55 -4.74 5.79 -18.66
N GLY A 56 -3.76 5.20 -19.35
CA GLY A 56 -3.15 5.80 -20.54
C GLY A 56 -2.20 6.97 -20.24
N TRP A 57 -1.84 7.15 -18.98
CA TRP A 57 -1.07 8.30 -18.50
C TRP A 57 0.41 8.25 -18.83
N GLN A 58 0.94 7.22 -19.51
CA GLN A 58 2.35 7.21 -19.90
C GLN A 58 2.71 8.33 -20.90
N LYS A 59 1.68 8.91 -21.55
CA LYS A 59 1.82 10.00 -22.52
C LYS A 59 1.43 11.36 -21.95
N GLU A 60 0.95 11.39 -20.72
CA GLU A 60 0.52 12.58 -20.02
C GLU A 60 1.40 12.78 -18.79
N LYS A 61 1.49 14.02 -18.33
CA LYS A 61 2.25 14.35 -17.13
C LYS A 61 1.31 14.33 -15.93
N PHE A 62 1.63 13.55 -14.91
CA PHE A 62 0.80 13.42 -13.71
C PHE A 62 1.63 13.52 -12.43
N SER A 63 0.96 13.72 -11.30
CA SER A 63 1.58 13.75 -9.98
C SER A 63 1.18 12.52 -9.18
N ILE A 64 2.07 12.05 -8.30
CA ILE A 64 1.78 10.93 -7.40
C ILE A 64 1.67 11.46 -5.97
N ILE A 65 0.57 11.15 -5.30
CA ILE A 65 0.42 11.35 -3.86
C ILE A 65 0.49 9.99 -3.20
N GLY A 66 1.42 9.84 -2.26
CA GLY A 66 1.61 8.59 -1.55
C GLY A 66 1.78 8.82 -0.06
N HIS A 67 1.19 7.94 0.74
CA HIS A 67 1.39 7.89 2.19
C HIS A 67 2.15 6.62 2.59
N SER A 68 3.14 6.75 3.47
CA SER A 68 3.93 5.63 4.00
C SER A 68 4.48 4.75 2.87
N PHE A 69 4.07 3.48 2.79
CA PHE A 69 4.47 2.57 1.70
C PHE A 69 4.13 3.10 0.30
N GLY A 70 2.96 3.74 0.13
CA GLY A 70 2.57 4.36 -1.14
C GLY A 70 3.48 5.53 -1.52
N ALA A 71 4.02 6.25 -0.54
CA ALA A 71 5.01 7.30 -0.77
C ALA A 71 6.31 6.71 -1.31
N MET A 72 6.78 5.61 -0.73
CA MET A 72 7.96 4.89 -1.20
C MET A 72 7.79 4.44 -2.65
N LEU A 73 6.66 3.78 -2.96
CA LEU A 73 6.34 3.36 -4.32
C LEU A 73 6.32 4.54 -5.30
N GLY A 74 5.68 5.65 -4.93
CA GLY A 74 5.60 6.84 -5.76
C GLY A 74 6.97 7.47 -6.03
N MET A 75 7.82 7.57 -5.01
CA MET A 75 9.18 8.06 -5.15
C MET A 75 10.01 7.17 -6.08
N THR A 76 10.03 5.84 -5.86
CA THR A 76 10.77 4.93 -6.75
C THR A 76 10.21 4.93 -8.16
N TYR A 77 8.89 5.01 -8.34
CA TYR A 77 8.29 5.14 -9.67
C TYR A 77 8.79 6.40 -10.37
N ALA A 78 8.76 7.56 -9.71
CA ALA A 78 9.26 8.81 -10.26
C ALA A 78 10.76 8.75 -10.58
N THR A 79 11.57 8.04 -9.79
CA THR A 79 12.98 7.77 -10.10
C THR A 79 13.15 7.00 -11.42
N CYS A 80 12.32 5.98 -11.64
CA CYS A 80 12.39 5.13 -12.84
C CYS A 80 11.77 5.77 -14.09
N TYR A 81 10.74 6.61 -13.93
CA TYR A 81 9.94 7.18 -15.01
C TYR A 81 9.85 8.71 -14.88
N GLN A 82 11.01 9.38 -14.78
CA GLN A 82 11.10 10.84 -14.58
C GLN A 82 10.36 11.65 -15.65
N ASP A 83 10.27 11.12 -16.87
CA ASP A 83 9.58 11.79 -17.97
C ASP A 83 8.05 11.64 -17.89
N GLU A 84 7.51 10.86 -16.96
CA GLU A 84 6.06 10.70 -16.77
C GLU A 84 5.53 11.51 -15.56
N VAL A 85 6.36 11.69 -14.53
CA VAL A 85 5.93 12.28 -13.24
C VAL A 85 6.31 13.76 -13.13
N LEU A 86 5.35 14.61 -12.73
CA LEU A 86 5.56 16.04 -12.45
C LEU A 86 6.10 16.29 -11.05
N CYS A 87 5.47 15.67 -10.05
CA CYS A 87 5.90 15.77 -8.66
C CYS A 87 5.40 14.56 -7.87
N VAL A 88 6.05 14.33 -6.72
CA VAL A 88 5.63 13.35 -5.73
C VAL A 88 5.33 14.08 -4.42
N VAL A 89 4.11 13.94 -3.93
CA VAL A 89 3.74 14.36 -2.57
C VAL A 89 3.85 13.15 -1.66
N ALA A 90 4.93 13.10 -0.89
CA ALA A 90 5.26 12.00 0.01
C ALA A 90 4.84 12.35 1.45
N ILE A 91 3.85 11.63 1.98
CA ILE A 91 3.32 11.84 3.33
C ILE A 91 3.85 10.72 4.24
N ASP A 92 4.54 11.10 5.32
CA ASP A 92 5.12 10.17 6.30
C ASP A 92 5.90 9.00 5.66
N ALA A 93 6.64 9.33 4.59
CA ALA A 93 7.48 8.38 3.90
C ALA A 93 8.64 7.98 4.81
N MET A 94 8.53 6.81 5.42
CA MET A 94 9.64 6.20 6.13
C MET A 94 10.44 5.36 5.14
N VAL A 95 11.52 5.90 4.60
CA VAL A 95 12.48 5.05 3.90
C VAL A 95 13.39 4.42 4.95
N ARG A 96 12.90 3.34 5.58
CA ARG A 96 13.72 2.57 6.52
C ARG A 96 14.76 1.79 5.70
N ALA A 97 16.02 2.20 5.79
CA ALA A 97 17.11 1.27 5.53
C ALA A 97 17.04 0.21 6.64
N GLU A 98 16.61 -1.00 6.29
CA GLU A 98 16.26 -1.99 7.30
C GLU A 98 17.50 -2.74 7.80
N VAL A 99 18.61 -2.70 7.07
CA VAL A 99 19.80 -3.51 7.35
C VAL A 99 21.09 -2.84 6.87
N THR A 100 22.17 -3.11 7.60
CA THR A 100 23.52 -2.88 7.08
C THR A 100 23.86 -3.92 6.02
N THR A 101 24.84 -3.65 5.17
CA THR A 101 25.37 -4.65 4.22
C THR A 101 25.85 -5.92 4.93
N GLU A 102 26.37 -5.79 6.14
CA GLU A 102 26.84 -6.90 6.98
C GLU A 102 25.71 -7.84 7.45
N SER A 103 24.54 -7.29 7.80
CA SER A 103 23.40 -8.05 8.34
C SER A 103 22.35 -8.45 7.29
N PHE A 104 22.57 -8.04 6.03
CA PHE A 104 21.60 -8.21 4.94
C PHE A 104 21.21 -9.68 4.73
N TRP A 105 22.18 -10.55 4.45
CA TRP A 105 21.89 -11.94 4.10
C TRP A 105 21.29 -12.75 5.25
N THR A 106 21.73 -12.47 6.48
CA THR A 106 21.13 -13.06 7.68
C THR A 106 19.66 -12.64 7.83
N THR A 107 19.36 -11.37 7.60
CA THR A 107 17.99 -10.86 7.65
C THR A 107 17.11 -11.47 6.57
N VAL A 108 17.63 -11.61 5.34
CA VAL A 108 16.92 -12.30 4.25
C VAL A 108 16.59 -13.73 4.66
N GLY A 109 17.55 -14.49 5.20
CA GLY A 109 17.32 -15.85 5.69
C GLY A 109 16.20 -15.93 6.73
N HIS A 110 16.25 -15.08 7.76
CA HIS A 110 15.18 -15.02 8.78
C HIS A 110 13.80 -14.70 8.21
N ARG A 111 13.72 -13.83 7.20
CA ARG A 111 12.44 -13.47 6.56
C ARG A 111 11.86 -14.61 5.73
N ILE A 112 12.71 -15.39 5.07
CA ILE A 112 12.28 -16.61 4.36
C ILE A 112 11.63 -17.58 5.35
N ASP A 113 12.33 -17.92 6.44
CA ASP A 113 11.81 -18.83 7.46
C ASP A 113 10.54 -18.30 8.11
N TYR A 114 10.50 -17.01 8.43
CA TYR A 114 9.30 -16.34 8.95
C TYR A 114 8.12 -16.48 7.98
N ASN A 115 8.31 -16.15 6.70
CA ASN A 115 7.25 -16.19 5.69
C ASN A 115 6.73 -17.60 5.46
N LEU A 116 7.61 -18.61 5.37
CA LEU A 116 7.22 -20.01 5.20
C LEU A 116 6.41 -20.52 6.41
N ASN A 117 6.83 -20.17 7.63
CA ASN A 117 6.09 -20.51 8.84
C ASN A 117 4.75 -19.77 8.91
N PHE A 118 4.73 -18.49 8.55
CA PHE A 118 3.53 -17.65 8.61
C PHE A 118 2.47 -18.08 7.59
N LEU A 119 2.87 -18.45 6.36
CA LEU A 119 1.97 -18.97 5.31
C LEU A 119 1.09 -20.14 5.77
N ASN A 120 1.62 -20.98 6.66
CA ASN A 120 0.89 -22.12 7.22
C ASN A 120 -0.15 -21.71 8.29
N THR A 121 -0.05 -20.49 8.82
CA THR A 121 -0.96 -19.95 9.83
C THR A 121 -2.01 -19.00 9.26
N ILE A 122 -1.80 -18.49 8.04
CA ILE A 122 -2.74 -17.59 7.38
C ILE A 122 -4.04 -18.34 7.04
N PRO A 123 -5.19 -17.87 7.57
CA PRO A 123 -6.48 -18.37 7.10
C PRO A 123 -6.69 -17.95 5.64
N SER A 124 -7.36 -18.79 4.85
CA SER A 124 -7.62 -18.52 3.43
C SER A 124 -8.43 -17.25 3.19
N THR A 125 -9.21 -16.81 4.18
CA THR A 125 -9.95 -15.54 4.20
C THR A 125 -10.13 -15.07 5.65
N TYR A 126 -10.39 -13.78 5.87
CA TYR A 126 -10.97 -13.35 7.14
C TYR A 126 -12.42 -13.86 7.19
N THR A 127 -12.64 -14.98 7.90
CA THR A 127 -13.96 -15.60 8.10
C THR A 127 -14.65 -15.14 9.37
N ASP A 128 -13.93 -14.41 10.23
CA ASP A 128 -14.48 -13.97 11.50
C ASP A 128 -15.42 -12.79 11.28
N GLU A 129 -16.69 -13.00 11.63
CA GLU A 129 -17.70 -11.95 11.64
C GLU A 129 -17.31 -10.85 12.64
N LEU A 130 -17.34 -9.61 12.16
CA LEU A 130 -16.99 -8.42 12.92
C LEU A 130 -18.25 -7.62 13.28
N THR A 131 -18.21 -6.95 14.42
CA THR A 131 -19.06 -5.78 14.64
C THR A 131 -18.30 -4.52 14.22
N LEU A 132 -19.02 -3.43 13.95
CA LEU A 132 -18.39 -2.14 13.63
C LEU A 132 -17.47 -1.67 14.76
N GLU A 133 -17.87 -1.90 16.01
CA GLU A 133 -17.09 -1.53 17.20
C GLU A 133 -15.77 -2.31 17.27
N LYS A 134 -15.80 -3.63 17.00
CA LYS A 134 -14.59 -4.45 16.92
C LYS A 134 -13.66 -3.97 15.81
N ALA A 135 -14.23 -3.59 14.68
CA ALA A 135 -13.49 -3.11 13.52
C ALA A 135 -12.81 -1.74 13.82
N ILE A 136 -13.53 -0.80 14.45
CA ILE A 136 -12.99 0.48 14.93
C ILE A 136 -11.88 0.26 15.97
N ALA A 137 -12.12 -0.59 16.96
CA ALA A 137 -11.14 -0.90 18.01
C ALA A 137 -9.86 -1.51 17.40
N HIS A 138 -10.00 -2.40 16.42
CA HIS A 138 -8.87 -2.97 15.69
C HIS A 138 -8.07 -1.89 14.93
N THR A 139 -8.75 -0.95 14.25
CA THR A 139 -8.09 0.17 13.54
C THR A 139 -7.26 1.04 14.49
N LYS A 140 -7.78 1.28 15.70
CA LYS A 140 -7.11 2.10 16.73
C LYS A 140 -6.03 1.36 17.51
N SER A 141 -6.02 0.03 17.50
CA SER A 141 -5.09 -0.78 18.28
C SER A 141 -3.63 -0.45 17.94
N GLY A 142 -2.86 -0.03 18.94
CA GLY A 142 -1.46 0.40 18.77
C GLY A 142 -1.29 1.76 18.08
N ARG A 143 -2.37 2.52 17.87
CA ARG A 143 -2.39 3.80 17.16
C ARG A 143 -3.16 4.86 17.96
N PRO A 144 -2.60 5.37 19.08
CA PRO A 144 -3.32 6.27 19.99
C PRO A 144 -3.77 7.60 19.37
N GLY A 145 -3.16 8.02 18.26
CA GLY A 145 -3.55 9.24 17.53
C GLY A 145 -4.80 9.10 16.64
N ILE A 146 -5.33 7.89 16.45
CA ILE A 146 -6.53 7.69 15.62
C ILE A 146 -7.78 7.91 16.48
N THR A 147 -8.56 8.94 16.16
CA THR A 147 -9.86 9.21 16.76
C THR A 147 -10.92 8.21 16.30
N ASP A 148 -12.05 8.12 17.01
CA ASP A 148 -13.16 7.26 16.56
C ASP A 148 -13.72 7.68 15.20
N GLU A 149 -13.79 8.99 14.96
CA GLU A 149 -14.24 9.55 13.69
C GLU A 149 -13.31 9.14 12.54
N ALA A 150 -11.99 9.31 12.73
CA ALA A 150 -11.01 8.86 11.75
C ALA A 150 -11.05 7.34 11.55
N ALA A 151 -11.22 6.57 12.63
CA ALA A 151 -11.33 5.12 12.53
C ALA A 151 -12.58 4.67 11.76
N ARG A 152 -13.70 5.39 11.88
CA ARG A 152 -14.92 5.15 11.09
C ARG A 152 -14.67 5.37 9.60
N LEU A 153 -14.06 6.50 9.23
CA LEU A 153 -13.71 6.78 7.83
C LEU A 153 -12.75 5.73 7.24
N LEU A 154 -11.76 5.31 8.02
CA LEU A 154 -10.79 4.29 7.60
C LEU A 154 -11.44 2.90 7.44
N ILE A 155 -12.38 2.55 8.33
CA ILE A 155 -12.96 1.21 8.32
C ILE A 155 -13.95 1.02 7.16
N GLU A 156 -14.63 2.07 6.69
CA GLU A 156 -15.55 2.02 5.56
C GLU A 156 -14.92 1.42 4.29
N ARG A 157 -13.63 1.68 4.06
CA ARG A 157 -12.88 1.11 2.93
C ARG A 157 -12.18 -0.20 3.26
N ALA A 158 -12.13 -0.62 4.51
CA ALA A 158 -11.38 -1.80 4.95
C ALA A 158 -12.29 -2.99 5.35
N VAL A 159 -13.61 -2.85 5.19
CA VAL A 159 -14.59 -3.91 5.46
C VAL A 159 -15.60 -4.06 4.33
N ARG A 160 -16.22 -5.24 4.24
CA ARG A 160 -17.34 -5.53 3.35
C ARG A 160 -18.43 -6.28 4.08
N ARG A 161 -19.66 -6.15 3.59
CA ARG A 161 -20.80 -6.95 4.02
C ARG A 161 -21.02 -8.12 3.06
N ASP A 162 -21.37 -9.29 3.57
CA ASP A 162 -21.85 -10.41 2.75
C ASP A 162 -23.37 -10.33 2.49
N GLY A 163 -23.92 -11.35 1.81
CA GLY A 163 -25.35 -11.44 1.52
C GLY A 163 -26.25 -11.55 2.76
N ASP A 164 -25.70 -11.99 3.89
CA ASP A 164 -26.40 -12.10 5.18
C ASP A 164 -26.14 -10.85 6.07
N ASN A 165 -25.61 -9.78 5.48
CA ASN A 165 -25.28 -8.52 6.16
C ASN A 165 -24.17 -8.62 7.22
N LYS A 166 -23.39 -9.70 7.23
CA LYS A 166 -22.26 -9.90 8.14
C LYS A 166 -21.04 -9.13 7.66
N LEU A 167 -20.28 -8.56 8.59
CA LEU A 167 -19.14 -7.69 8.29
C LEU A 167 -17.82 -8.45 8.37
N TYR A 168 -16.94 -8.25 7.39
CA TYR A 168 -15.60 -8.86 7.35
C TYR A 168 -14.56 -7.85 6.91
N PHE A 169 -13.31 -8.01 7.36
CA PHE A 169 -12.20 -7.25 6.80
C PHE A 169 -11.98 -7.63 5.33
N THR A 170 -11.73 -6.63 4.49
CA THR A 170 -11.37 -6.84 3.09
C THR A 170 -9.87 -7.00 2.88
N ARG A 171 -9.05 -6.68 3.89
CA ARG A 171 -7.60 -6.85 3.80
C ARG A 171 -7.22 -8.32 3.67
N ASP A 172 -6.27 -8.66 2.81
CA ASP A 172 -5.68 -10.00 2.77
C ASP A 172 -4.76 -10.22 3.99
N PRO A 173 -4.93 -11.28 4.79
CA PRO A 173 -4.03 -11.58 5.91
C PRO A 173 -2.56 -11.74 5.50
N SER A 174 -2.28 -12.13 4.25
CA SER A 174 -0.95 -12.35 3.68
C SER A 174 -0.14 -11.07 3.52
N LEU A 175 -0.77 -9.90 3.61
CA LEU A 175 -0.09 -8.60 3.64
C LEU A 175 0.85 -8.41 4.84
N LYS A 176 0.79 -9.29 5.84
CA LYS A 176 1.70 -9.30 6.99
C LYS A 176 3.01 -10.07 6.73
N MET A 177 3.14 -10.71 5.57
CA MET A 177 4.39 -11.34 5.18
C MET A 177 5.48 -10.27 5.01
N ALA A 178 6.70 -10.62 5.38
CA ALA A 178 7.84 -9.73 5.30
C ALA A 178 8.34 -9.63 3.84
N SER A 179 8.69 -8.42 3.39
CA SER A 179 9.42 -8.25 2.13
C SER A 179 10.77 -8.94 2.20
N LEU A 180 11.09 -9.80 1.24
CA LEU A 180 12.35 -10.57 1.27
C LEU A 180 13.59 -9.69 1.03
N ILE A 181 13.46 -8.62 0.25
CA ILE A 181 14.57 -7.72 -0.09
C ILE A 181 14.40 -6.43 0.71
N PRO A 182 15.24 -6.21 1.75
CA PRO A 182 15.29 -4.91 2.42
C PRO A 182 16.05 -3.89 1.55
N PHE A 183 15.87 -2.60 1.85
CA PHE A 183 16.66 -1.53 1.24
C PHE A 183 17.95 -1.29 2.03
N SER A 184 19.08 -1.14 1.32
CA SER A 184 20.29 -0.55 1.90
C SER A 184 20.15 0.98 1.97
N VAL A 185 20.92 1.62 2.84
CA VAL A 185 20.96 3.09 2.96
C VAL A 185 21.27 3.74 1.61
N ASP A 186 22.25 3.22 0.87
CA ASP A 186 22.67 3.80 -0.42
C ASP A 186 21.55 3.75 -1.48
N MET A 187 20.75 2.68 -1.50
CA MET A 187 19.60 2.58 -2.41
C MET A 187 18.54 3.63 -2.08
N VAL A 188 18.29 3.86 -0.79
CA VAL A 188 17.36 4.88 -0.29
C VAL A 188 17.84 6.28 -0.69
N GLU A 189 19.10 6.59 -0.45
CA GLU A 189 19.68 7.89 -0.80
C GLU A 189 19.64 8.13 -2.31
N SER A 190 19.90 7.09 -3.11
CA SER A 190 19.86 7.17 -4.58
C SER A 190 18.48 7.61 -5.09
N VAL A 191 17.39 7.09 -4.51
CA VAL A 191 16.02 7.50 -4.88
C VAL A 191 15.84 9.01 -4.67
N VAL A 192 16.18 9.51 -3.48
CA VAL A 192 16.02 10.94 -3.15
C VAL A 192 16.88 11.84 -4.04
N ARG A 193 18.11 11.42 -4.37
CA ARG A 193 19.02 12.20 -5.22
C ARG A 193 18.63 12.22 -6.69
N THR A 194 17.90 11.20 -7.15
CA THR A 194 17.59 10.99 -8.56
C THR A 194 16.26 11.62 -8.98
N ILE A 195 15.32 11.76 -8.04
CA ILE A 195 14.09 12.50 -8.28
C ILE A 195 14.47 13.97 -8.49
N LYS A 196 14.11 14.52 -9.66
CA LYS A 196 14.38 15.91 -10.04
C LYS A 196 13.28 16.84 -9.57
#